data_AF-A0A945AMY0-F1
#
_entry.id   AF-A0A945AMY0-F1
#
_cell.length_a   1.000
_cell.length_b   1.000
_cell.length_c   1.000
_cell.angle_alpha   90.00
_cell.angle_beta   90.00
_cell.angle_gamma   90.00
#
_symmetry.space_group_name_H-M   'P 1'
#
loop_
_entity.id
_entity.type
_entity.pdbx_description
1 polymer ?
#
loop_
_entity_poly.entity_id
_entity_poly.type
_entity_poly.pdbx_seq_one_letter_code
_entity_poly.pdbx_strand_id
1 'polypeptide(L)'
;MAASEFSHEAESKGFAWFLGILFALSIIFIIVLAGYWSIEPKPFDVIAEAKARQNAQGLDKFPNGYVYANSLVHIAEVLLYKPGGYLTNDVGVPGLLLDNIPSWEYGALIMLRDGASALRNHLARAQSQSAEDPDLARAEPYFYYERNSWALPSTEAEYE
;
A
#
# COMPACT_ATOMS: atom_id res chain seq x y z
N MET A 1 -55.93 2.57 25.20
CA MET A 1 -54.91 1.51 25.09
C MET A 1 -54.57 1.17 23.64
N ALA A 2 -55.53 0.89 22.76
CA ALA A 2 -55.22 0.54 21.35
C ALA A 2 -54.51 1.66 20.53
N ALA A 3 -54.83 2.94 20.75
CA ALA A 3 -54.22 4.04 20.00
C ALA A 3 -52.74 4.29 20.36
N SER A 4 -52.35 4.03 21.61
CA SER A 4 -50.95 4.16 22.06
C SER A 4 -50.08 2.98 21.61
N GLU A 5 -50.67 1.78 21.47
CA GLU A 5 -49.98 0.63 20.87
C GLU A 5 -49.74 0.86 19.37
N PHE A 6 -50.72 1.40 18.65
CA PHE A 6 -50.60 1.69 17.22
C PHE A 6 -49.53 2.75 16.91
N SER A 7 -49.38 3.77 17.76
CA SER A 7 -48.34 4.80 17.60
C SER A 7 -46.94 4.25 17.84
N HIS A 8 -46.75 3.42 18.87
CA HIS A 8 -45.46 2.76 19.13
C HIS A 8 -45.09 1.76 18.03
N GLU A 9 -46.06 1.07 17.45
CA GLU A 9 -45.82 0.13 16.35
C GLU A 9 -45.46 0.84 15.03
N ALA A 10 -46.06 2.00 14.75
CA ALA A 10 -45.71 2.84 13.61
C ALA A 10 -44.30 3.48 13.75
N GLU A 11 -43.97 3.96 14.95
CA GLU A 11 -42.67 4.57 15.25
C GLU A 11 -41.53 3.55 15.20
N SER A 12 -41.76 2.34 15.72
CA SER A 12 -40.79 1.23 15.64
C SER A 12 -40.60 0.69 14.21
N LYS A 13 -41.66 0.60 13.40
CA LYS A 13 -41.55 0.25 11.97
C LYS A 13 -40.78 1.31 11.19
N GLY A 14 -41.02 2.60 11.46
CA GLY A 14 -40.27 3.71 10.86
C GLY A 14 -38.79 3.68 11.23
N PHE A 15 -38.48 3.43 12.50
CA PHE A 15 -37.11 3.29 12.99
C PHE A 15 -36.38 2.08 12.39
N ALA A 16 -37.05 0.92 12.29
CA ALA A 16 -36.50 -0.26 11.65
C ALA A 16 -36.23 -0.04 10.15
N TRP A 17 -37.12 0.66 9.45
CA TRP A 17 -36.93 1.00 8.03
C TRP A 17 -35.76 1.97 7.83
N PHE A 18 -35.63 2.97 8.71
CA PHE A 18 -34.49 3.88 8.73
C PHE A 18 -33.16 3.14 8.94
N LEU A 19 -33.08 2.26 9.95
CA LEU A 19 -31.91 1.40 10.18
C LEU A 19 -31.61 0.51 8.99
N GLY A 20 -32.65 -0.05 8.34
CA GLY A 20 -32.51 -0.87 7.15
C GLY A 20 -31.91 -0.10 5.97
N ILE A 21 -32.36 1.12 5.72
CA ILE A 21 -31.78 2.00 4.70
C ILE A 21 -30.33 2.35 5.05
N LEU A 22 -30.06 2.75 6.29
CA LEU A 22 -28.72 3.10 6.74
C LEU A 22 -27.76 1.93 6.52
N PHE A 23 -28.17 0.72 6.91
CA PHE A 23 -27.38 -0.50 6.70
C PHE A 23 -27.13 -0.79 5.22
N ALA A 24 -28.15 -0.67 4.36
CA ALA A 24 -28.00 -0.84 2.92
C ALA A 24 -27.04 0.19 2.31
N LEU A 25 -27.13 1.46 2.72
CA LEU A 25 -26.20 2.51 2.28
C LEU A 25 -24.77 2.23 2.74
N SER A 26 -24.58 1.75 3.96
CA SER A 26 -23.26 1.35 4.47
C SER A 26 -22.65 0.21 3.66
N ILE A 27 -23.45 -0.79 3.28
CA ILE A 27 -22.97 -1.88 2.42
C ILE A 27 -22.57 -1.35 1.05
N ILE A 28 -23.41 -0.52 0.43
CA ILE A 28 -23.10 0.09 -0.88
C ILE A 28 -21.80 0.89 -0.80
N PHE A 29 -21.62 1.67 0.28
CA PHE A 29 -20.40 2.43 0.51
C PHE A 29 -19.17 1.52 0.63
N ILE A 30 -19.25 0.42 1.39
CA ILE A 30 -18.16 -0.55 1.54
C ILE A 30 -17.81 -1.18 0.18
N ILE A 31 -18.81 -1.54 -0.63
CA ILE A 31 -18.58 -2.15 -1.97
C ILE A 31 -17.88 -1.16 -2.91
N VAL A 32 -18.31 0.11 -2.92
CA VAL A 32 -17.67 1.15 -3.76
C VAL A 32 -16.23 1.39 -3.30
N LEU A 33 -16.00 1.46 -1.99
CA LEU A 33 -14.67 1.67 -1.43
C LEU A 33 -13.75 0.48 -1.71
N ALA A 34 -14.24 -0.75 -1.51
CA ALA A 34 -13.51 -1.97 -1.85
C ALA A 34 -13.17 -2.01 -3.35
N GLY A 35 -14.12 -1.63 -4.22
CA GLY A 35 -13.87 -1.52 -5.66
C GLY A 35 -12.79 -0.50 -6.00
N TYR A 36 -12.74 0.64 -5.30
CA TYR A 36 -11.70 1.66 -5.50
C TYR A 36 -10.32 1.20 -5.02
N TRP A 37 -10.25 0.55 -3.86
CA TRP A 37 -9.01 -0.02 -3.30
C TRP A 37 -8.50 -1.24 -4.08
N SER A 38 -9.39 -1.92 -4.81
CA SER A 38 -9.06 -3.08 -5.66
C SER A 38 -8.37 -2.71 -6.98
N ILE A 39 -8.24 -1.42 -7.29
CA ILE A 39 -7.65 -0.95 -8.55
C ILE A 39 -6.13 -1.15 -8.52
N GLU A 40 -5.64 -2.03 -9.40
CA GLU A 40 -4.21 -2.25 -9.57
C GLU A 40 -3.50 -0.98 -10.09
N PRO A 41 -2.32 -0.64 -9.54
CA PRO A 41 -1.51 0.44 -10.07
C PRO A 41 -1.16 0.23 -11.55
N LYS A 42 -1.12 1.33 -12.31
CA LYS A 42 -0.81 1.27 -13.75
C LYS A 42 0.68 0.97 -13.96
N PRO A 43 1.02 0.25 -15.05
CA PRO A 43 2.41 0.13 -15.45
C PRO A 43 3.00 1.51 -15.77
N PHE A 44 4.28 1.67 -15.49
CA PHE A 44 5.03 2.91 -15.72
C PHE A 44 6.26 2.65 -16.61
N ASP A 45 6.71 3.69 -17.31
CA ASP A 45 7.96 3.66 -18.05
C ASP A 45 9.11 4.03 -17.12
N VAL A 46 10.01 3.06 -16.88
CA VAL A 46 11.16 3.20 -15.98
C VAL A 46 12.11 4.34 -16.38
N ILE A 47 12.27 4.60 -17.69
CA ILE A 47 13.15 5.66 -18.19
C ILE A 47 12.46 7.01 -18.03
N ALA A 48 11.17 7.09 -18.35
CA ALA A 48 10.41 8.33 -18.20
C ALA A 48 10.35 8.77 -16.72
N GLU A 49 10.09 7.84 -15.81
CA GLU A 49 10.06 8.09 -14.37
C GLU A 49 11.44 8.52 -13.86
N ALA A 50 12.52 7.85 -14.29
CA ALA A 50 13.87 8.26 -13.94
C ALA A 50 14.20 9.67 -14.44
N LYS A 51 13.77 10.06 -15.65
CA LYS A 51 13.94 11.44 -16.15
C LYS A 51 13.15 12.45 -15.31
N ALA A 52 11.93 12.11 -14.92
CA ALA A 52 11.10 12.98 -14.10
C ALA A 52 11.76 13.26 -12.74
N ARG A 53 12.22 12.21 -12.05
CA ARG A 53 12.91 12.36 -10.76
C ARG A 53 14.27 13.05 -10.90
N GLN A 54 15.02 12.77 -11.97
CA GLN A 54 16.28 13.45 -12.29
C GLN A 54 16.08 14.96 -12.43
N ASN A 55 15.07 15.38 -13.20
CA ASN A 55 14.77 16.80 -13.41
C ASN A 55 14.37 17.49 -12.10
N ALA A 56 13.61 16.80 -11.24
CA ALA A 56 13.22 17.32 -9.92
C ALA A 56 14.44 17.47 -8.97
N GLN A 57 15.44 16.60 -9.10
CA GLN A 57 16.68 16.62 -8.31
C GLN A 57 17.77 17.54 -8.88
N GLY A 58 17.56 18.14 -10.06
CA GLY A 58 18.55 19.02 -10.70
C GLY A 58 19.80 18.29 -11.18
N LEU A 59 19.69 17.01 -11.54
CA LEU A 59 20.81 16.20 -12.03
C LEU A 59 20.97 16.37 -13.55
N ASP A 60 22.18 16.61 -14.04
CA ASP A 60 22.44 16.81 -15.48
C ASP A 60 22.43 15.52 -16.30
N LYS A 61 22.80 14.38 -15.69
CA LYS A 61 22.92 13.07 -16.34
C LYS A 61 22.55 11.96 -15.36
N PHE A 62 22.15 10.80 -15.90
CA PHE A 62 21.98 9.59 -15.12
C PHE A 62 23.32 9.03 -14.65
N PRO A 63 23.54 8.87 -13.34
CA PRO A 63 24.56 7.98 -12.84
C PRO A 63 24.32 6.54 -13.31
N ASN A 64 25.38 5.74 -13.40
CA ASN A 64 25.25 4.31 -13.70
C ASN A 64 24.38 3.63 -12.65
N GLY A 65 23.41 2.82 -13.10
CA GLY A 65 22.47 2.14 -12.20
C GLY A 65 21.32 3.01 -11.68
N TYR A 66 21.30 4.31 -11.99
CA TYR A 66 20.26 5.24 -11.49
C TYR A 66 18.84 4.79 -11.88
N VAL A 67 18.63 4.37 -13.12
CA VAL A 67 17.30 3.92 -13.59
C VAL A 67 16.81 2.72 -12.78
N TYR A 68 17.69 1.79 -12.44
CA TYR A 68 17.34 0.60 -11.65
C TYR A 68 16.99 0.99 -10.21
N ALA A 69 17.84 1.75 -9.54
CA ALA A 69 17.58 2.24 -8.19
C ALA A 69 16.29 3.07 -8.12
N ASN A 70 16.10 3.98 -9.09
CA ASN A 70 14.90 4.79 -9.22
C ASN A 70 13.64 3.94 -9.38
N SER A 71 13.72 2.86 -10.16
CA SER A 71 12.60 1.95 -10.37
C SER A 71 12.21 1.24 -9.07
N LEU A 72 13.18 0.78 -8.28
CA LEU A 72 12.90 0.19 -6.96
C LEU A 72 12.25 1.20 -6.02
N VAL A 73 12.77 2.44 -5.96
CA VAL A 73 12.17 3.50 -5.14
C VAL A 73 10.74 3.80 -5.60
N HIS A 74 10.48 3.90 -6.91
CA HIS A 74 9.14 4.14 -7.43
C HIS A 74 8.18 2.98 -7.13
N ILE A 75 8.63 1.72 -7.20
CA ILE A 75 7.82 0.57 -6.81
C ILE A 75 7.49 0.62 -5.32
N ALA A 76 8.44 0.99 -4.46
CA ALA A 76 8.19 1.16 -3.02
C ALA A 76 7.15 2.26 -2.74
N GLU A 77 7.27 3.41 -3.42
CA GLU A 77 6.28 4.49 -3.31
C GLU A 77 4.90 4.05 -3.81
N VAL A 78 4.81 3.33 -4.92
CA VAL A 78 3.52 2.81 -5.43
C VAL A 78 2.94 1.76 -4.49
N LEU A 79 3.78 0.90 -3.91
CA LEU A 79 3.36 -0.10 -2.92
C LEU A 79 2.69 0.57 -1.71
N LEU A 80 3.28 1.68 -1.24
CA LEU A 80 2.86 2.40 -0.05
C LEU A 80 1.67 3.35 -0.31
N TYR A 81 1.72 4.12 -1.40
CA TYR A 81 0.82 5.25 -1.66
C TYR A 81 -0.27 4.96 -2.72
N LYS A 82 -0.47 3.71 -3.12
CA LYS A 82 -1.61 3.32 -3.97
C LYS A 82 -2.96 3.63 -3.28
N PRO A 83 -4.08 3.67 -4.03
CA PRO A 83 -5.40 3.85 -3.45
C PRO A 83 -5.68 2.84 -2.32
N GLY A 84 -5.97 3.34 -1.12
CA GLY A 84 -6.19 2.52 0.08
C GLY A 84 -4.94 2.31 0.95
N GLY A 85 -3.76 2.80 0.52
CA GLY A 85 -2.52 2.61 1.27
C GLY A 85 -2.01 1.17 1.20
N TYR A 86 -1.20 0.77 2.16
CA TYR A 86 -0.75 -0.62 2.29
C TYR A 86 -1.81 -1.46 3.00
N LEU A 87 -2.47 -2.38 2.28
CA LEU A 87 -3.68 -3.07 2.76
C LEU A 87 -3.37 -4.38 3.49
N THR A 88 -2.21 -5.00 3.25
CA THR A 88 -1.86 -6.29 3.87
C THR A 88 -1.83 -6.25 5.40
N ASN A 89 -1.53 -5.10 6.01
CA ASN A 89 -1.58 -4.91 7.46
C ASN A 89 -2.83 -4.15 7.94
N ASP A 90 -3.78 -3.83 7.05
CA ASP A 90 -5.02 -3.16 7.42
C ASP A 90 -6.03 -4.16 8.02
N VAL A 91 -6.76 -3.71 9.05
CA VAL A 91 -7.80 -4.48 9.75
C VAL A 91 -9.21 -3.96 9.38
N GLY A 92 -9.29 -2.95 8.51
CA GLY A 92 -10.54 -2.38 8.01
C GLY A 92 -11.38 -3.35 7.18
N VAL A 93 -12.72 -3.21 7.29
CA VAL A 93 -13.70 -4.11 6.62
C VAL A 93 -13.50 -4.22 5.10
N PRO A 94 -13.23 -3.14 4.33
CA PRO A 94 -12.97 -3.29 2.90
C PRO A 94 -11.68 -4.09 2.63
N GLY A 95 -10.59 -3.84 3.37
CA GLY A 95 -9.31 -4.55 3.20
C GLY A 95 -9.40 -6.05 3.47
N LEU A 96 -10.17 -6.45 4.49
CA LEU A 96 -10.41 -7.86 4.83
C LEU A 96 -11.17 -8.65 3.74
N LEU A 97 -11.89 -7.95 2.86
CA LEU A 97 -12.67 -8.57 1.77
C LEU A 97 -11.89 -8.66 0.45
N LEU A 98 -10.75 -7.97 0.35
CA LEU A 98 -9.94 -7.90 -0.86
C LEU A 98 -8.82 -8.95 -0.82
N ASP A 99 -8.69 -9.76 -1.87
CA ASP A 99 -7.66 -10.80 -1.99
C ASP A 99 -6.61 -10.47 -3.06
N ASN A 100 -7.04 -9.81 -4.13
CA ASN A 100 -6.22 -9.52 -5.30
C ASN A 100 -5.11 -8.50 -5.01
N ILE A 101 -5.43 -7.37 -4.40
CA ILE A 101 -4.44 -6.32 -4.12
C ILE A 101 -3.42 -6.73 -3.05
N PRO A 102 -3.80 -7.36 -1.91
CA PRO A 102 -2.80 -7.90 -0.98
C PRO A 102 -1.87 -8.95 -1.62
N SER A 103 -2.37 -9.73 -2.58
CA SER A 103 -1.53 -10.67 -3.34
C SER A 103 -0.55 -9.94 -4.28
N TRP A 104 -1.02 -8.88 -4.94
CA TRP A 104 -0.17 -7.99 -5.74
C TRP A 104 0.91 -7.32 -4.88
N GLU A 105 0.55 -6.80 -3.70
CA GLU A 105 1.46 -6.16 -2.75
C GLU A 105 2.59 -7.12 -2.36
N TYR A 106 2.25 -8.38 -2.12
CA TYR A 106 3.25 -9.38 -1.79
C TYR A 106 4.23 -9.63 -2.94
N GLY A 107 3.74 -9.68 -4.17
CA GLY A 107 4.59 -9.80 -5.36
C GLY A 107 5.55 -8.61 -5.52
N ALA A 108 5.02 -7.39 -5.37
CA ALA A 108 5.82 -6.16 -5.40
C ALA A 108 6.87 -6.12 -4.27
N LEU A 109 6.49 -6.54 -3.05
CA LEU A 109 7.40 -6.60 -1.91
C LEU A 109 8.54 -7.62 -2.11
N ILE A 110 8.26 -8.79 -2.67
CA ILE A 110 9.31 -9.76 -3.02
C ILE A 110 10.29 -9.14 -4.03
N MET A 111 9.78 -8.45 -5.04
CA MET A 111 10.61 -7.77 -6.03
C MET A 111 11.52 -6.70 -5.39
N LEU A 112 10.98 -5.93 -4.44
CA LEU A 112 11.76 -4.94 -3.69
C LEU A 112 12.84 -5.59 -2.84
N ARG A 113 12.53 -6.70 -2.14
CA ARG A 113 13.50 -7.47 -1.36
C ARG A 113 14.66 -7.96 -2.22
N ASP A 114 14.34 -8.70 -3.29
CA ASP A 114 15.35 -9.27 -4.17
C ASP A 114 16.17 -8.17 -4.87
N GLY A 115 15.50 -7.09 -5.30
CA GLY A 115 16.15 -5.96 -5.96
C GLY A 115 17.07 -5.16 -5.03
N ALA A 116 16.62 -4.88 -3.81
CA ALA A 116 17.42 -4.20 -2.80
C ALA A 116 18.62 -5.06 -2.35
N SER A 117 18.41 -6.36 -2.14
CA SER A 117 19.49 -7.30 -1.84
C SER A 117 20.52 -7.40 -2.95
N ALA A 118 20.08 -7.44 -4.22
CA ALA A 118 20.99 -7.44 -5.36
C ALA A 118 21.77 -6.13 -5.47
N LEU A 119 21.10 -4.99 -5.27
CA LEU A 119 21.72 -3.67 -5.29
C LEU A 119 22.77 -3.55 -4.17
N ARG A 120 22.43 -3.92 -2.92
CA ARG A 120 23.34 -3.90 -1.77
C ARG A 120 24.52 -4.83 -1.98
N ASN A 121 24.28 -6.10 -2.26
CA ASN A 121 25.32 -7.14 -2.19
C ASN A 121 26.18 -7.25 -3.45
N HIS A 122 25.62 -6.96 -4.62
CA HIS A 122 26.30 -7.19 -5.90
C HIS A 122 26.73 -5.91 -6.62
N LEU A 123 26.09 -4.77 -6.35
CA LEU A 123 26.35 -3.52 -7.08
C LEU A 123 26.95 -2.41 -6.22
N ALA A 124 26.53 -2.30 -4.95
CA ALA A 124 26.90 -1.20 -4.07
C ALA A 124 27.91 -1.57 -2.96
N ARG A 125 28.34 -2.83 -2.88
CA ARG A 125 29.31 -3.29 -1.88
C ARG A 125 30.69 -3.54 -2.47
N ALA A 126 31.70 -2.89 -1.89
CA ALA A 126 33.10 -3.17 -2.19
C ALA A 126 33.54 -4.47 -1.48
N GLN A 127 33.62 -5.57 -2.22
CA GLN A 127 33.90 -6.90 -1.66
C GLN A 127 35.23 -7.01 -0.89
N SER A 128 36.27 -6.31 -1.34
CA SER A 128 37.59 -6.34 -0.68
C SER A 128 37.67 -5.48 0.58
N GLN A 129 36.81 -4.48 0.71
CA GLN A 129 36.80 -3.53 1.83
C GLN A 129 35.62 -3.75 2.78
N SER A 130 34.72 -4.70 2.46
CA SER A 130 33.41 -4.88 3.12
C SER A 130 32.61 -3.59 3.34
N ALA A 131 32.92 -2.53 2.58
CA ALA A 131 32.22 -1.27 2.64
C ALA A 131 30.93 -1.39 1.82
N GLU A 132 29.81 -1.09 2.45
CA GLU A 132 28.48 -1.08 1.86
C GLU A 132 27.91 0.33 1.86
N ASP A 133 26.94 0.56 0.98
CA ASP A 133 26.17 1.79 0.93
C ASP A 133 25.31 1.95 2.20
N PRO A 134 25.44 3.05 2.97
CA PRO A 134 24.72 3.22 4.22
C PRO A 134 23.19 3.24 4.07
N ASP A 135 22.68 3.75 2.96
CA ASP A 135 21.24 3.84 2.72
C ASP A 135 20.68 2.45 2.44
N LEU A 136 21.39 1.63 1.66
CA LEU A 136 21.00 0.23 1.38
C LEU A 136 21.18 -0.70 2.59
N ALA A 137 22.19 -0.45 3.41
CA ALA A 137 22.39 -1.17 4.67
C ALA A 137 21.21 -0.98 5.63
N ARG A 138 20.53 0.18 5.53
CA ARG A 138 19.26 0.44 6.21
C ARG A 138 18.09 -0.16 5.42
N ALA A 139 17.86 0.27 4.19
CA ALA A 139 16.64 0.01 3.43
C ALA A 139 16.32 -1.48 3.23
N GLU A 140 17.32 -2.32 2.90
CA GLU A 140 17.07 -3.75 2.63
C GLU A 140 16.45 -4.45 3.86
N PRO A 141 17.04 -4.41 5.07
CA PRO A 141 16.42 -4.98 6.27
C PRO A 141 14.97 -4.57 6.52
N TYR A 142 14.61 -3.31 6.25
CA TYR A 142 13.24 -2.83 6.44
C TYR A 142 12.25 -3.57 5.55
N PHE A 143 12.58 -3.86 4.29
CA PHE A 143 11.71 -4.66 3.42
C PHE A 143 11.49 -6.08 3.94
N TYR A 144 12.38 -6.63 4.77
CA TYR A 144 12.24 -7.94 5.41
C TYR A 144 11.41 -7.93 6.70
N TYR A 145 10.95 -6.76 7.15
CA TYR A 145 10.01 -6.66 8.27
C TYR A 145 8.72 -7.46 8.01
N GLU A 146 8.03 -7.83 9.10
CA GLU A 146 6.80 -8.61 9.03
C GLU A 146 5.72 -7.85 8.27
N ARG A 147 5.27 -8.41 7.15
CA ARG A 147 4.47 -7.67 6.15
C ARG A 147 3.03 -7.36 6.58
N ASN A 148 2.55 -8.01 7.63
CA ASN A 148 1.16 -8.00 8.11
C ASN A 148 1.06 -7.49 9.56
N SER A 149 2.12 -6.90 10.10
CA SER A 149 2.07 -6.27 11.42
C SER A 149 1.25 -4.98 11.35
N TRP A 150 0.15 -4.93 12.10
CA TRP A 150 -0.75 -3.78 12.21
C TRP A 150 -0.51 -2.95 13.48
N ALA A 151 0.07 -3.55 14.53
CA ALA A 151 0.04 -3.00 15.88
C ALA A 151 1.27 -2.13 16.21
N LEU A 152 2.43 -2.73 16.53
CA LEU A 152 3.60 -1.99 17.01
C LEU A 152 4.94 -2.70 16.66
N PRO A 153 5.74 -2.15 15.73
CA PRO A 153 5.38 -1.13 14.74
C PRO A 153 4.45 -1.68 13.66
N SER A 154 3.69 -0.80 12.99
CA SER A 154 2.94 -1.19 11.79
C SER A 154 3.91 -1.34 10.61
N THR A 155 3.60 -2.24 9.69
CA THR A 155 4.42 -2.47 8.49
C THR A 155 4.61 -1.19 7.68
N GLU A 156 3.53 -0.43 7.49
CA GLU A 156 3.52 0.85 6.79
C GLU A 156 4.50 1.85 7.41
N ALA A 157 4.52 1.98 8.74
CA ALA A 157 5.40 2.90 9.45
C ALA A 157 6.88 2.51 9.39
N GLU A 158 7.18 1.23 9.17
CA GLU A 158 8.55 0.77 8.94
C GLU A 158 8.99 1.02 7.47
N TYR A 159 8.06 1.17 6.54
CA TYR A 159 8.37 1.42 5.12
C TYR A 159 8.46 2.91 4.77
N GLU A 160 7.86 3.79 5.59
CA GLU A 160 7.99 5.26 5.55
C GLU A 160 9.36 5.77 6.06
#